data_AF-A0A453PVA5-F1
#
_entry.id   AF-A0A453PVA5-F1
#
_cell.length_a   1.000
_cell.length_b   1.000
_cell.length_c   1.000
_cell.angle_alpha   90.00
_cell.angle_beta   90.00
_cell.angle_gamma   90.00
#
_symmetry.space_group_name_H-M   'P 1'
#
loop_
_entity.id
_entity.type
_entity.pdbx_description
1 polymer ?
#
loop_
_entity_poly.entity_id
_entity_poly.type
_entity_poly.pdbx_seq_one_letter_code
_entity_poly.pdbx_strand_id
1 'polypeptide(L)'
;MAFSSNGMYLATASEKGTMIRVYIVAQATKSHSFRRGAYPSTIYSLSFGPCIDRPDVLAATSSSGSLHMFFLDAARNGRNQTNKLLGSIIPGSKAISDALDPANHHVIHNIAPAETKRYI
;
A
#
# COMPACT_ATOMS: atom_id res chain seq x y z
N MET A 1 4.97 -11.19 -2.70
CA MET A 1 3.60 -10.91 -3.20
C MET A 1 2.61 -11.39 -2.15
N ALA A 2 1.37 -10.92 -2.18
CA ALA A 2 0.32 -11.39 -1.26
C ALA A 2 -1.07 -11.29 -1.90
N PHE A 3 -1.96 -12.22 -1.57
CA PHE A 3 -3.38 -12.16 -1.91
C PHE A 3 -4.19 -11.68 -0.69
N SER A 4 -5.30 -10.97 -0.92
CA SER A 4 -6.28 -10.72 0.12
C SER A 4 -7.00 -12.02 0.50
N SER A 5 -7.52 -12.11 1.73
CA SER A 5 -8.19 -13.33 2.23
C SER A 5 -9.39 -13.77 1.38
N ASN A 6 -10.09 -12.81 0.78
CA ASN A 6 -11.22 -13.05 -0.13
C ASN A 6 -10.79 -13.26 -1.60
N GLY A 7 -9.49 -13.22 -1.91
CA GLY A 7 -8.96 -13.39 -3.27
C GLY A 7 -9.22 -12.23 -4.24
N MET A 8 -9.82 -11.13 -3.77
CA MET A 8 -10.16 -9.98 -4.62
C MET A 8 -8.93 -9.22 -5.12
N TYR A 9 -7.92 -9.09 -4.26
CA TYR A 9 -6.73 -8.28 -4.52
C TYR A 9 -5.44 -9.10 -4.54
N LEU A 10 -4.54 -8.72 -5.44
CA LEU A 10 -3.15 -9.18 -5.48
C LEU A 10 -2.21 -7.98 -5.29
N ALA A 11 -1.34 -8.05 -4.29
CA ALA A 11 -0.29 -7.08 -4.03
C ALA A 11 1.09 -7.58 -4.48
N THR A 12 1.83 -6.73 -5.18
CA THR A 12 3.21 -6.98 -5.62
C THR A 12 4.13 -5.81 -5.27
N ALA A 13 5.41 -6.10 -5.11
CA ALA A 13 6.46 -5.09 -4.96
C ALA A 13 7.29 -5.02 -6.24
N SER A 14 7.79 -3.84 -6.59
CA SER A 14 8.81 -3.73 -7.63
C SER A 14 10.12 -4.40 -7.20
N GLU A 15 10.96 -4.75 -8.17
CA GLU A 15 12.30 -5.29 -7.92
C GLU A 15 13.15 -4.35 -7.04
N LYS A 16 13.12 -3.03 -7.31
CA LYS A 16 13.77 -2.02 -6.46
C LYS A 16 13.10 -1.85 -5.08
N GLY A 17 11.91 -2.41 -4.90
CA GLY A 17 11.09 -2.30 -3.70
C GLY A 17 10.59 -0.90 -3.38
N THR A 18 10.71 0.07 -4.28
CA THR A 18 10.24 1.45 -4.08
C THR A 18 8.74 1.62 -4.32
N MET A 19 8.12 0.69 -5.04
CA MET A 19 6.72 0.73 -5.43
C MET A 19 6.01 -0.54 -5.02
N ILE A 20 4.83 -0.40 -4.43
CA ILE A 20 3.88 -1.48 -4.15
C ILE A 20 2.67 -1.27 -5.05
N ARG A 21 2.24 -2.32 -5.76
CA ARG A 21 1.10 -2.28 -6.68
C ARG A 21 0.03 -3.25 -6.23
N VAL A 22 -1.23 -2.86 -6.39
CA VAL A 22 -2.39 -3.70 -6.08
C VAL A 22 -3.25 -3.85 -7.32
N TYR A 23 -3.68 -5.07 -7.60
CA TYR A 23 -4.46 -5.46 -8.77
C TYR A 23 -5.77 -6.11 -8.33
N ILE A 24 -6.85 -5.86 -9.07
CA ILE A 24 -8.10 -6.62 -8.92
C ILE A 24 -7.94 -7.91 -9.73
N VAL A 25 -7.98 -9.05 -9.05
CA VAL A 25 -7.66 -10.36 -9.65
C VAL A 25 -8.64 -10.70 -10.77
N ALA A 26 -9.95 -10.57 -10.51
CA ALA A 26 -10.99 -10.94 -11.46
C ALA A 26 -10.98 -10.13 -12.77
N GLN A 27 -10.48 -8.89 -12.71
CA GLN A 27 -10.47 -7.97 -13.86
C GLN A 27 -9.09 -7.91 -14.54
N ALA A 28 -8.05 -8.49 -13.94
CA ALA A 28 -6.66 -8.30 -14.35
C ALA A 28 -6.25 -6.81 -14.50
N THR A 29 -6.92 -5.91 -13.79
CA THR A 29 -6.69 -4.46 -13.84
C THR A 29 -5.90 -3.99 -12.63
N LYS A 30 -5.04 -2.99 -12.86
CA LYS A 30 -4.32 -2.30 -11.78
C LYS A 30 -5.31 -1.42 -11.01
N SER A 31 -5.39 -1.65 -9.70
CA SER A 31 -6.24 -0.89 -8.79
C SER A 31 -5.48 0.27 -8.16
N HIS A 32 -4.33 0.02 -7.51
CA HIS A 32 -3.57 1.03 -6.77
C HIS A 32 -2.06 0.93 -7.03
N SER A 33 -1.33 2.03 -6.78
CA SER A 33 0.13 2.08 -6.85
C SER A 33 0.68 3.03 -5.79
N PHE A 34 1.32 2.46 -4.78
CA PHE A 34 1.84 3.18 -3.64
C PHE A 34 3.36 3.31 -3.69
N ARG A 35 3.86 4.49 -3.31
CA ARG A 35 5.30 4.72 -3.14
C ARG A 35 5.70 4.39 -1.71
N ARG A 36 6.49 3.31 -1.54
CA ARG A 36 7.04 2.92 -0.22
C ARG A 36 8.07 3.94 0.26
N GLY A 37 8.94 4.40 -0.63
CA GLY A 37 9.96 5.41 -0.34
C GLY A 37 10.74 5.80 -1.59
N ALA A 38 11.62 6.79 -1.46
CA ALA A 38 12.51 7.23 -2.53
C ALA A 38 13.64 6.22 -2.81
N TYR A 39 14.20 5.63 -1.75
CA TYR A 39 15.37 4.77 -1.83
C TYR A 39 15.00 3.28 -1.99
N PRO A 40 15.76 2.50 -2.78
CA PRO A 40 15.58 1.05 -2.88
C PRO A 40 15.66 0.35 -1.52
N SER A 41 14.87 -0.70 -1.33
CA SER A 41 14.89 -1.56 -0.13
C SER A 41 14.19 -2.86 -0.44
N THR A 42 14.73 -3.96 0.07
CA THR A 42 14.15 -5.29 -0.09
C THR A 42 12.85 -5.38 0.70
N ILE A 43 11.75 -5.68 0.02
CA ILE A 43 10.48 -5.97 0.68
C ILE A 43 10.52 -7.40 1.21
N TYR A 44 10.34 -7.56 2.52
CA TYR A 44 10.34 -8.88 3.16
C TYR A 44 8.95 -9.50 3.16
N SER A 45 7.92 -8.73 3.50
CA SER A 45 6.55 -9.22 3.57
C SER A 45 5.54 -8.17 3.11
N LEU A 46 4.45 -8.67 2.55
CA LEU A 46 3.23 -7.93 2.23
C LEU A 46 2.06 -8.66 2.89
N SER A 47 1.15 -7.94 3.54
CA SER A 47 -0.04 -8.55 4.14
C SER A 47 -1.24 -7.63 4.06
N PHE A 48 -2.37 -8.15 3.59
CA PHE A 48 -3.64 -7.45 3.73
C PHE A 48 -4.15 -7.59 5.17
N GLY A 49 -4.85 -6.55 5.64
CA GLY A 49 -5.61 -6.60 6.88
C GLY A 49 -6.86 -7.48 6.74
N PRO A 50 -7.50 -7.85 7.87
CA PRO A 50 -8.76 -8.59 7.86
C PRO A 50 -9.88 -7.76 7.20
N CYS A 51 -10.74 -8.43 6.42
CA CYS A 51 -11.81 -7.80 5.65
C CYS A 51 -13.07 -7.43 6.47
N ILE A 52 -13.22 -7.97 7.69
CA ILE A 52 -14.44 -7.77 8.49
C ILE A 52 -14.35 -6.43 9.23
N ASP A 53 -15.32 -5.56 8.96
CA ASP A 53 -15.59 -4.27 9.63
C ASP A 53 -14.46 -3.23 9.60
N ARG A 54 -13.43 -3.43 8.77
CA ARG A 54 -12.26 -2.54 8.68
C ARG A 54 -11.92 -2.16 7.24
N PRO A 55 -11.31 -0.98 7.04
CA PRO A 55 -10.86 -0.56 5.72
C PRO A 55 -9.80 -1.52 5.19
N ASP A 56 -9.85 -1.77 3.88
CA ASP A 56 -8.84 -2.54 3.17
C ASP A 56 -7.47 -1.88 3.32
N VAL A 57 -6.62 -2.49 4.15
CA VAL A 57 -5.27 -2.01 4.47
C VAL A 57 -4.24 -3.02 3.99
N LEU A 58 -3.13 -2.54 3.45
CA LEU A 58 -1.98 -3.33 3.03
C LEU A 58 -0.74 -2.91 3.82
N ALA A 59 -0.17 -3.84 4.57
CA ALA A 59 1.08 -3.68 5.31
C ALA A 59 2.27 -4.15 4.47
N ALA A 60 3.39 -3.44 4.55
CA ALA A 60 4.66 -3.81 3.92
C ALA A 60 5.85 -3.58 4.84
N THR A 61 6.63 -4.63 5.10
CA THR A 61 7.90 -4.55 5.84
C THR A 61 9.08 -4.63 4.88
N SER A 62 10.17 -3.95 5.21
CA SER A 62 11.34 -3.88 4.33
C SER A 62 12.66 -3.69 5.09
N SER A 63 13.77 -3.86 4.38
CA SER A 63 15.12 -3.73 4.91
C SER A 63 15.47 -2.32 5.41
N SER A 64 14.65 -1.30 5.14
CA SER A 64 14.84 0.06 5.68
C SER A 64 14.48 0.20 7.16
N GLY A 65 14.01 -0.87 7.82
CA GLY A 65 13.61 -0.82 9.23
C GLY A 65 12.30 -0.06 9.47
N SER A 66 11.46 0.05 8.42
CA SER A 66 10.15 0.69 8.48
C SER A 66 9.02 -0.25 8.05
N LEU A 67 7.85 -0.08 8.67
CA LEU A 67 6.59 -0.65 8.25
C LEU A 67 5.77 0.43 7.57
N HIS A 68 5.28 0.11 6.38
CA HIS A 68 4.37 0.97 5.65
C HIS A 68 2.97 0.36 5.67
N MET A 69 1.96 1.18 5.91
CA MET A 69 0.54 0.80 5.82
C MET A 69 -0.11 1.66 4.75
N PHE A 70 -0.68 1.00 3.75
CA PHE A 70 -1.37 1.62 2.62
C PHE A 70 -2.86 1.34 2.73
N PHE A 71 -3.69 2.38 2.66
CA PHE A 71 -5.14 2.25 2.68
C PHE A 71 -5.69 2.26 1.24
N LEU A 72 -6.50 1.26 0.90
CA LEU A 72 -7.09 1.10 -0.43
C LEU A 72 -8.39 1.89 -0.63
N ASP A 73 -9.01 2.35 0.47
CA ASP A 73 -10.22 3.18 0.40
C ASP A 73 -9.91 4.65 0.73
N ALA A 74 -9.93 5.50 -0.31
CA ALA A 74 -9.73 6.94 -0.21
C ALA A 74 -10.96 7.70 0.36
N ALA A 75 -12.12 7.05 0.51
CA ALA A 75 -13.33 7.70 1.03
C ALA A 75 -13.20 8.14 2.50
N ARG A 76 -12.20 7.63 3.23
CA ARG A 76 -11.96 7.98 4.64
C ARG A 76 -11.42 9.38 4.87
N ASN A 77 -10.85 10.07 3.86
CA ASN A 77 -10.27 11.41 4.08
C ASN A 77 -10.91 12.54 3.25
N GLY A 78 -12.00 12.26 2.52
CA GLY A 78 -12.68 13.21 1.64
C GLY A 78 -13.50 14.31 2.32
N ARG A 79 -13.32 14.58 3.62
CA ARG A 79 -14.11 15.62 4.31
C ARG A 79 -13.51 17.02 4.27
N ASN A 80 -12.33 17.27 3.69
CA ASN A 80 -11.71 18.58 3.90
C ASN A 80 -10.77 19.18 2.84
N GLN A 81 -10.85 18.92 1.53
CA GLN A 81 -10.05 19.73 0.57
C GLN A 81 -10.76 20.15 -0.72
N THR A 82 -10.71 21.46 -0.94
CA THR A 82 -11.52 22.34 -1.80
C THR A 82 -10.92 22.63 -3.18
N ASN A 83 -9.95 21.86 -3.70
CA ASN A 83 -9.38 22.14 -5.03
C ASN A 83 -9.22 20.87 -5.88
N LYS A 84 -10.32 20.35 -6.44
CA LYS A 84 -10.35 19.19 -7.37
C LYS A 84 -10.65 19.56 -8.83
N LEU A 85 -10.26 20.75 -9.29
CA LEU A 85 -10.61 21.20 -10.65
C LEU A 85 -9.61 20.81 -11.75
N LEU A 86 -8.47 20.17 -11.43
CA LEU A 86 -7.44 19.83 -12.45
C LEU A 86 -7.21 18.33 -12.68
N GLY A 87 -7.78 17.43 -11.86
CA GLY A 87 -7.55 15.98 -11.98
C GLY A 87 -8.58 15.21 -12.79
N SER A 88 -9.71 15.84 -13.16
CA SER A 88 -10.91 15.17 -13.67
C SER A 88 -10.95 14.95 -15.19
N ILE A 89 -9.99 15.48 -15.96
CA ILE A 89 -10.06 15.50 -17.44
C ILE A 89 -9.52 14.20 -18.08
N ILE A 90 -8.88 13.31 -17.31
CA ILE A 90 -8.31 12.06 -17.84
C ILE A 90 -9.01 10.85 -17.19
N PRO A 91 -9.72 9.99 -17.96
CA PRO A 91 -10.23 8.73 -17.44
C PRO A 91 -9.08 7.86 -16.91
N GLY A 92 -9.08 7.55 -15.62
CA GLY A 92 -8.03 6.74 -14.95
C GLY A 92 -7.01 7.52 -14.10
N SER A 93 -7.04 8.86 -14.09
CA SER A 93 -6.15 9.68 -13.24
C SER A 93 -6.46 9.53 -11.74
N LYS A 94 -7.73 9.42 -11.38
CA LYS A 94 -8.21 9.42 -9.99
C LYS A 94 -7.59 8.31 -9.13
N ALA A 95 -7.47 7.09 -9.66
CA ALA A 95 -6.87 5.97 -8.93
C ALA A 95 -5.35 6.13 -8.75
N ILE A 96 -4.67 6.81 -9.69
CA ILE A 96 -3.23 7.05 -9.64
C ILE A 96 -2.90 8.20 -8.68
N SER A 97 -3.72 9.26 -8.66
CA SER A 97 -3.55 10.38 -7.72
C SER A 97 -3.81 9.96 -6.28
N ASP A 98 -4.87 9.20 -6.03
CA ASP A 98 -5.31 8.83 -4.68
C ASP A 98 -4.30 7.90 -3.96
N ALA A 99 -3.52 7.10 -4.72
CA ALA A 99 -2.50 6.20 -4.18
C ALA A 99 -1.13 6.87 -3.88
N LEU A 100 -0.94 8.11 -4.34
CA LEU A 100 0.22 8.94 -4.03
C LEU A 100 -0.08 9.98 -2.93
N ASP A 101 -1.33 10.06 -2.47
CA ASP A 101 -1.74 10.93 -1.39
C ASP A 101 -1.12 10.46 -0.05
N PRO A 102 -0.33 11.29 0.65
CA PRO A 102 0.20 11.00 1.97
C PRO A 102 -0.88 10.58 2.98
N ALA A 103 -2.13 11.01 2.81
CA ALA A 103 -3.25 10.60 3.66
C ALA A 103 -3.49 9.09 3.68
N ASN A 104 -3.16 8.38 2.60
CA ASN A 104 -3.39 6.95 2.46
C ASN A 104 -2.14 6.12 2.78
N HIS A 105 -1.06 6.75 3.26
CA HIS A 105 0.22 6.12 3.52
C HIS A 105 0.74 6.46 4.92
N HIS A 106 0.66 5.49 5.83
CA HIS A 106 1.24 5.62 7.17
C HIS A 106 2.59 4.89 7.22
N VAL A 107 3.58 5.50 7.88
CA VAL A 107 4.93 4.96 8.02
C VAL A 107 5.31 4.91 9.49
N ILE A 108 5.68 3.72 9.95
CA ILE A 108 6.22 3.49 11.28
C ILE A 108 7.70 3.15 11.13
N HIS A 109 8.55 3.94 11.79
CA HIS A 109 10.00 3.80 11.74
C HIS A 109 10.55 2.95 12.90
N ASN A 110 11.80 2.52 12.79
CA ASN A 110 12.57 1.86 13.85
C ASN A 110 11.97 0.52 14.32
N ILE A 111 11.44 -0.27 13.39
CA ILE A 111 11.00 -1.62 13.70
C ILE A 111 12.23 -2.52 13.71
N ALA A 112 12.70 -2.82 14.92
CA ALA A 112 13.76 -3.80 15.12
C ALA A 112 13.26 -5.18 14.65
N PRO A 113 14.10 -5.98 13.95
CA PRO A 113 13.80 -7.38 13.79
C PRO A 113 13.69 -7.98 15.19
N ALA A 114 12.63 -8.77 15.45
CA ALA A 114 12.56 -9.53 16.68
C ALA A 114 13.89 -10.29 16.84
N GLU A 115 14.62 -10.03 17.92
CA GLU A 115 15.87 -10.72 18.21
C GLU A 115 15.59 -12.21 18.07
N THR A 116 16.16 -12.83 17.05
CA THR A 116 16.10 -14.27 16.92
C THR A 116 16.97 -14.77 18.06
N LYS A 117 16.38 -15.04 19.23
CA LYS A 117 17.04 -15.82 20.27
C LYS A 117 17.41 -17.14 19.63
N ARG A 118 18.65 -17.21 19.13
CA ARG A 118 19.28 -18.45 18.71
C ARG A 118 19.43 -19.24 19.99
N TYR A 119 18.53 -20.20 20.20
CA TYR A 119 18.80 -21.28 21.12
C TYR A 119 20.05 -21.99 20.58
N ILE A 120 21.16 -21.81 21.29
CA ILE A 120 22.37 -22.62 21.16
C ILE A 120 22.19 -23.82 22.08
#